data_AF-A0A956BTG1-F1
#
_entry.id   AF-A0A956BTG1-F1
#
_cell.length_a   1.000
_cell.length_b   1.000
_cell.length_c   1.000
_cell.angle_alpha   90.00
_cell.angle_beta   90.00
_cell.angle_gamma   90.00
#
_symmetry.space_group_name_H-M   'P 1'
#
loop_
_entity.id
_entity.type
_entity.pdbx_description
1 polymer ?
#
loop_
_entity_poly.entity_id
_entity_poly.type
_entity_poly.pdbx_seq_one_letter_code
_entity_poly.pdbx_strand_id
1 'polypeptide(L)'
;MRAPLIALMLAVSFPACGGPSATPADTREAQAHDPLSVEEAEGCTERYDITATPGTSFEDVEPSATTAWPRAGVSFEANVARVGDAVHITGVLVNATDSPATVDFLTGGVMGISTNPFQVDIDSVPAVAIGPEVYPAPRRVTLGPRGQVTYSVVRCPPFPARVRWTFSPWSGQPVQGEATLR
;
A
#
# COMPACT_ATOMS: atom_id res chain seq x y z
N MET A 1 53.82 -1.81 -14.56
CA MET A 1 53.42 -2.90 -13.65
C MET A 1 51.98 -3.25 -13.97
N ARG A 2 51.74 -4.46 -14.48
CA ARG A 2 50.41 -4.99 -14.87
C ARG A 2 50.09 -6.14 -13.90
N ALA A 3 48.97 -6.07 -13.20
CA ALA A 3 48.45 -7.18 -12.41
C ALA A 3 47.48 -8.02 -13.27
N PRO A 4 47.54 -9.36 -13.24
CA PRO A 4 46.65 -10.21 -14.02
C PRO A 4 45.37 -10.62 -13.27
N LEU A 5 44.32 -10.79 -14.07
CA LEU A 5 43.04 -11.44 -13.79
C LEU A 5 43.24 -12.86 -13.22
N ILE A 6 42.45 -13.24 -12.21
CA ILE A 6 42.28 -14.63 -11.79
C ILE A 6 40.88 -15.09 -12.22
N ALA A 7 40.86 -16.04 -13.16
CA ALA A 7 39.68 -16.80 -13.56
C ALA A 7 39.59 -18.06 -12.69
N LEU A 8 38.46 -18.30 -12.05
CA LEU A 8 38.20 -19.52 -11.27
C LEU A 8 37.36 -20.48 -12.11
N MET A 9 37.97 -21.61 -12.50
CA MET A 9 37.31 -22.71 -13.19
C MET A 9 36.53 -23.61 -12.23
N LEU A 10 35.34 -24.03 -12.67
CA LEU A 10 34.52 -25.11 -12.13
C LEU A 10 35.20 -26.49 -12.34
N ALA A 11 35.09 -27.39 -11.38
CA ALA A 11 35.21 -28.83 -11.61
C ALA A 11 34.23 -29.61 -10.71
N VAL A 12 33.36 -30.37 -11.38
CA VAL A 12 32.31 -31.24 -10.86
C VAL A 12 32.91 -32.58 -10.45
N SER A 13 32.40 -33.21 -9.40
CA SER A 13 32.72 -34.61 -9.05
C SER A 13 31.44 -35.36 -8.69
N PHE A 14 31.15 -36.41 -9.48
CA PHE A 14 30.15 -37.43 -9.20
C PHE A 14 30.83 -38.63 -8.53
N PRO A 15 30.12 -39.37 -7.66
CA PRO A 15 30.30 -40.82 -7.59
C PRO A 15 29.04 -41.58 -8.00
N ALA A 16 29.31 -42.75 -8.59
CA ALA A 16 28.41 -43.60 -9.34
C ALA A 16 27.67 -44.65 -8.49
N CYS A 17 26.50 -45.06 -9.02
CA CYS A 17 25.85 -46.38 -9.07
C CYS A 17 26.01 -47.40 -7.92
N GLY A 18 24.85 -47.88 -7.45
CA GLY A 18 24.63 -49.22 -6.90
C GLY A 18 23.16 -49.45 -6.52
N GLY A 19 22.40 -50.20 -7.32
CA GLY A 19 21.09 -50.76 -6.94
C GLY A 19 21.18 -52.26 -6.66
N PRO A 20 20.08 -53.04 -6.65
CA PRO A 20 18.81 -52.89 -5.94
C PRO A 20 18.56 -54.07 -4.97
N SER A 21 17.64 -53.93 -4.00
CA SER A 21 16.99 -55.09 -3.37
C SER A 21 15.57 -54.73 -2.94
N ALA A 22 14.64 -55.54 -3.41
CA ALA A 22 13.22 -55.49 -3.13
C ALA A 22 12.85 -56.46 -1.99
N THR A 23 11.61 -56.30 -1.51
CA THR A 23 10.73 -57.27 -0.79
C THR A 23 10.55 -56.97 0.71
N PRO A 24 9.37 -57.20 1.32
CA PRO A 24 7.97 -57.06 0.87
C PRO A 24 7.14 -56.10 1.75
N ALA A 25 5.96 -55.73 1.27
CA ALA A 25 4.87 -55.20 2.08
C ALA A 25 4.18 -56.33 2.87
N ASP A 26 3.86 -56.12 4.15
CA ASP A 26 2.52 -56.37 4.69
C ASP A 26 2.32 -55.84 6.13
N THR A 27 1.06 -55.50 6.42
CA THR A 27 0.37 -55.35 7.73
C THR A 27 0.33 -53.96 8.39
N ARG A 28 -0.57 -53.13 7.85
CA ARG A 28 -1.79 -52.59 8.50
C ARG A 28 -1.78 -52.34 10.03
N GLU A 29 -1.93 -51.06 10.40
CA GLU A 29 -2.69 -50.44 11.53
C GLU A 29 -2.11 -49.02 11.71
N ALA A 30 -2.81 -47.91 11.89
CA ALA A 30 -4.21 -47.58 12.08
C ALA A 30 -4.41 -46.13 11.63
N GLN A 31 -5.66 -45.75 11.39
CA GLN A 31 -6.08 -44.39 11.06
C GLN A 31 -5.59 -43.36 12.10
N ALA A 32 -5.01 -42.28 11.61
CA ALA A 32 -5.25 -40.93 12.10
C ALA A 32 -5.21 -40.00 10.89
N HIS A 33 -6.36 -39.80 10.25
CA HIS A 33 -6.58 -38.55 9.55
C HIS A 33 -6.76 -37.51 10.64
N ASP A 34 -5.69 -36.79 10.95
CA ASP A 34 -5.78 -35.54 11.68
C ASP A 34 -6.04 -34.44 10.64
N PRO A 35 -7.23 -33.81 10.64
CA PRO A 35 -7.59 -32.76 9.71
C PRO A 35 -6.97 -31.46 10.21
N LEU A 36 -5.66 -31.31 10.03
CA LEU A 36 -5.04 -29.99 10.01
C LEU A 36 -4.63 -29.69 8.57
N SER A 37 -5.61 -29.82 7.67
CA SER A 37 -5.78 -28.75 6.70
C SER A 37 -5.97 -27.49 7.52
N VAL A 38 -4.86 -26.79 7.79
CA VAL A 38 -4.94 -25.35 8.03
C VAL A 38 -5.52 -24.82 6.72
N GLU A 39 -6.84 -24.78 6.65
CA GLU A 39 -7.53 -23.78 5.86
C GLU A 39 -6.86 -22.48 6.32
N GLU A 40 -5.96 -21.96 5.50
CA GLU A 40 -5.56 -20.56 5.61
C GLU A 40 -6.90 -19.82 5.62
N ALA A 41 -7.33 -19.38 6.82
CA ALA A 41 -8.42 -18.45 6.94
C ALA A 41 -8.12 -17.36 5.91
N GLU A 42 -9.05 -17.06 5.00
CA GLU A 42 -8.87 -16.03 3.99
C GLU A 42 -8.32 -14.78 4.69
N GLY A 43 -7.00 -14.60 4.60
CA GLY A 43 -6.29 -13.68 5.45
C GLY A 43 -6.69 -12.28 5.04
N CYS A 44 -6.93 -11.41 6.02
CA CYS A 44 -7.03 -10.00 5.69
C CYS A 44 -5.74 -9.58 4.96
N THR A 45 -5.89 -9.11 3.73
CA THR A 45 -4.77 -8.69 2.88
C THR A 45 -4.73 -7.17 2.89
N GLU A 46 -3.62 -6.60 3.37
CA GLU A 46 -3.42 -5.17 3.29
C GLU A 46 -3.34 -4.72 1.82
N ARG A 47 -4.07 -3.66 1.49
CA ARG A 47 -4.18 -3.19 0.12
C ARG A 47 -4.28 -1.68 0.07
N TYR A 48 -3.73 -1.11 -0.99
CA TYR A 48 -3.90 0.29 -1.31
C TYR A 48 -4.23 0.43 -2.80
N ASP A 49 -5.24 1.24 -3.10
CA ASP A 49 -5.65 1.56 -4.46
C ASP A 49 -5.92 3.04 -4.63
N ILE A 50 -5.69 3.51 -5.86
CA ILE A 50 -6.13 4.81 -6.32
C ILE A 50 -6.98 4.59 -7.57
N THR A 51 -8.20 5.12 -7.55
CA THR A 51 -9.04 5.22 -8.74
C THR A 51 -9.35 6.68 -9.02
N ALA A 52 -9.48 7.04 -10.29
CA ALA A 52 -9.67 8.42 -10.70
C ALA A 52 -10.65 8.50 -11.86
N THR A 53 -11.38 9.60 -11.93
CA THR A 53 -12.26 9.89 -13.07
C THR A 53 -11.41 10.06 -14.35
N PRO A 54 -11.89 9.61 -15.53
CA PRO A 54 -11.18 9.83 -16.79
C PRO A 54 -10.81 11.30 -17.00
N GLY A 55 -9.60 11.54 -17.50
CA GLY A 55 -9.05 12.90 -17.66
C GLY A 55 -8.35 13.46 -16.43
N THR A 56 -8.29 12.71 -15.32
CA THR A 56 -7.43 13.05 -14.18
C THR A 56 -5.97 12.82 -14.54
N SER A 57 -5.10 13.79 -14.26
CA SER A 57 -3.65 13.67 -14.45
C SER A 57 -2.87 13.90 -13.16
N PHE A 58 -1.69 13.30 -13.08
CA PHE A 58 -0.74 13.47 -11.97
C PHE A 58 0.60 13.91 -12.54
N GLU A 59 1.18 14.98 -12.00
CA GLU A 59 2.44 15.55 -12.47
C GLU A 59 3.28 16.07 -11.30
N ASP A 60 4.57 16.22 -11.52
CA ASP A 60 5.46 16.89 -10.58
C ASP A 60 5.35 18.40 -10.81
N VAL A 61 5.44 19.20 -9.75
CA VAL A 61 5.34 20.64 -9.83
C VAL A 61 6.47 21.31 -9.05
N GLU A 62 6.99 22.40 -9.59
CA GLU A 62 7.95 23.23 -8.89
C GLU A 62 7.30 23.86 -7.65
N PRO A 63 7.98 23.91 -6.48
CA PRO A 63 7.42 24.49 -5.25
C PRO A 63 6.84 25.90 -5.41
N SER A 64 7.47 26.73 -6.25
CA SER A 64 7.04 28.10 -6.55
C SER A 64 5.80 28.19 -7.44
N ALA A 65 5.42 27.10 -8.13
CA ALA A 65 4.26 27.00 -9.00
C ALA A 65 3.04 26.35 -8.32
N THR A 66 3.08 26.18 -6.99
CA THR A 66 2.03 25.53 -6.23
C THR A 66 0.82 26.44 -5.97
N THR A 67 -0.34 25.82 -5.82
CA THR A 67 -1.63 26.45 -5.60
C THR A 67 -2.03 26.24 -4.14
N ALA A 68 -2.60 27.28 -3.53
CA ALA A 68 -3.05 27.23 -2.14
C ALA A 68 -4.28 26.32 -1.96
N TRP A 69 -4.28 25.59 -0.85
CA TRP A 69 -5.44 24.90 -0.28
C TRP A 69 -6.02 25.71 0.91
N PRO A 70 -7.36 25.76 1.11
CA PRO A 70 -8.41 25.11 0.33
C PRO A 70 -8.71 25.84 -0.99
N ARG A 71 -9.26 25.11 -1.97
CA ARG A 71 -9.85 25.71 -3.18
C ARG A 71 -11.36 25.66 -3.13
N ALA A 72 -12.00 26.73 -3.59
CA ALA A 72 -13.45 26.79 -3.68
C ALA A 72 -13.99 25.68 -4.59
N GLY A 73 -14.97 24.92 -4.07
CA GLY A 73 -15.60 23.82 -4.80
C GLY A 73 -14.73 22.55 -4.91
N VAL A 74 -13.57 22.50 -4.25
CA VAL A 74 -12.77 21.28 -4.13
C VAL A 74 -12.74 20.86 -2.67
N SER A 75 -13.02 19.59 -2.39
CA SER A 75 -13.06 19.05 -1.03
C SER A 75 -12.39 17.69 -0.95
N PHE A 76 -11.92 17.34 0.24
CA PHE A 76 -11.47 16.00 0.58
C PHE A 76 -12.27 15.49 1.77
N GLU A 77 -12.78 14.28 1.67
CA GLU A 77 -13.49 13.61 2.76
C GLU A 77 -13.01 12.16 2.89
N ALA A 78 -13.03 11.61 4.09
CA ALA A 78 -12.71 10.20 4.30
C ALA A 78 -13.76 9.48 5.13
N ASN A 79 -14.02 8.23 4.76
CA ASN A 79 -14.84 7.29 5.50
C ASN A 79 -13.96 6.17 6.06
N VAL A 80 -14.18 5.81 7.31
CA VAL A 80 -13.51 4.71 8.00
C VAL A 80 -14.57 3.71 8.45
N ALA A 81 -14.43 2.45 8.05
CA ALA A 81 -15.37 1.39 8.37
C ALA A 81 -14.64 0.08 8.70
N ARG A 82 -15.27 -0.75 9.54
CA ARG A 82 -14.88 -2.14 9.72
C ARG A 82 -15.63 -3.00 8.71
N VAL A 83 -14.93 -3.87 7.99
CA VAL A 83 -15.50 -4.88 7.10
C VAL A 83 -14.85 -6.22 7.45
N GLY A 84 -15.62 -7.13 8.07
CA GLY A 84 -15.07 -8.35 8.65
C GLY A 84 -13.97 -8.03 9.67
N ASP A 85 -12.78 -8.59 9.46
CA ASP A 85 -11.60 -8.36 10.29
C ASP A 85 -10.63 -7.33 9.69
N ALA A 86 -11.12 -6.50 8.76
CA ALA A 86 -10.35 -5.45 8.12
C ALA A 86 -10.90 -4.05 8.46
N VAL A 87 -10.00 -3.07 8.50
CA VAL A 87 -10.33 -1.65 8.46
C VAL A 87 -10.26 -1.19 7.01
N HIS A 88 -11.38 -0.68 6.50
CA HIS A 88 -11.49 -0.04 5.20
C HIS A 88 -11.52 1.47 5.40
N ILE A 89 -10.58 2.16 4.75
CA ILE A 89 -10.52 3.62 4.73
C ILE A 89 -10.64 4.08 3.29
N THR A 90 -11.61 4.94 3.01
CA THR A 90 -11.82 5.53 1.68
C THR A 90 -11.74 7.05 1.78
N GLY A 91 -10.70 7.64 1.23
CA GLY A 91 -10.55 9.08 1.03
C GLY A 91 -11.00 9.48 -0.37
N VAL A 92 -11.76 10.57 -0.51
CA VAL A 92 -12.25 11.05 -1.80
C VAL A 92 -11.93 12.53 -1.93
N LEU A 93 -11.11 12.86 -2.93
CA LEU A 93 -10.89 14.22 -3.40
C LEU A 93 -11.87 14.51 -4.53
N VAL A 94 -12.72 15.52 -4.38
CA VAL A 94 -13.78 15.87 -5.34
C VAL A 94 -13.60 17.30 -5.84
N ASN A 95 -13.70 17.48 -7.15
CA ASN A 95 -13.93 18.77 -7.78
C ASN A 95 -15.43 18.91 -8.09
N ALA A 96 -16.16 19.68 -7.28
CA ALA A 96 -17.60 19.93 -7.50
C ALA A 96 -17.89 21.03 -8.52
N THR A 97 -16.85 21.62 -9.14
CA THR A 97 -16.99 22.71 -10.10
C THR A 97 -17.14 22.22 -11.54
N ASP A 98 -17.62 23.09 -12.42
CA ASP A 98 -17.73 22.83 -13.87
C ASP A 98 -16.43 23.17 -14.63
N SER A 99 -15.35 23.49 -13.92
CA SER A 99 -14.04 23.80 -14.47
C SER A 99 -12.98 22.81 -13.95
N PRO A 100 -11.86 22.59 -14.65
CA PRO A 100 -10.76 21.82 -14.10
C PRO A 100 -10.21 22.45 -12.81
N ALA A 101 -9.77 21.61 -11.89
CA ALA A 101 -9.19 22.05 -10.62
C ALA A 101 -7.89 21.31 -10.32
N THR A 102 -6.91 22.02 -9.80
CA THR A 102 -5.62 21.46 -9.38
C THR A 102 -5.54 21.41 -7.86
N VAL A 103 -4.91 20.34 -7.34
CA VAL A 103 -4.55 20.23 -5.93
C VAL A 103 -3.11 19.74 -5.86
N ASP A 104 -2.30 20.48 -5.11
CA ASP A 104 -0.89 20.18 -4.93
C ASP A 104 -0.68 19.56 -3.55
N PHE A 105 0.14 18.51 -3.48
CA PHE A 105 0.35 17.73 -2.28
C PHE A 105 1.76 17.19 -2.17
N LEU A 106 2.16 16.93 -0.92
CA LEU A 106 3.38 16.18 -0.63
C LEU A 106 3.16 14.70 -0.94
N THR A 107 4.16 14.05 -1.52
CA THR A 107 4.15 12.59 -1.65
C THR A 107 4.91 11.94 -0.50
N GLY A 108 4.30 11.97 0.68
CA GLY A 108 4.78 11.27 1.86
C GLY A 108 3.79 10.19 2.28
N GLY A 109 4.22 8.93 2.36
CA GLY A 109 3.39 7.85 2.89
C GLY A 109 4.22 6.63 3.26
N VAL A 110 3.88 6.01 4.39
CA VAL A 110 4.60 4.88 5.02
C VAL A 110 4.42 3.55 4.26
N MET A 111 4.04 3.60 2.98
CA MET A 111 3.78 2.43 2.15
C MET A 111 4.48 2.48 0.79
N GLY A 112 5.51 3.33 0.61
CA GLY A 112 6.36 3.30 -0.58
C GLY A 112 5.67 3.75 -1.88
N ILE A 113 4.50 4.38 -1.81
CA ILE A 113 3.78 4.90 -2.97
C ILE A 113 3.94 6.41 -3.00
N SER A 114 4.91 6.86 -3.80
CA SER A 114 5.27 8.27 -4.03
C SER A 114 4.18 9.08 -4.79
N THR A 115 2.91 8.76 -4.61
CA THR A 115 1.75 9.48 -5.17
C THR A 115 0.64 9.72 -4.14
N ASN A 116 0.83 9.31 -2.88
CA ASN A 116 -0.26 9.27 -1.91
C ASN A 116 -0.24 10.48 -0.94
N PRO A 117 -1.19 11.43 -1.05
CA PRO A 117 -1.38 12.50 -0.06
C PRO A 117 -2.18 12.06 1.17
N PHE A 118 -2.75 10.85 1.15
CA PHE A 118 -3.67 10.32 2.14
C PHE A 118 -2.98 9.31 3.05
N GLN A 119 -2.59 9.78 4.23
CA GLN A 119 -1.91 8.99 5.26
C GLN A 119 -2.90 8.37 6.23
N VAL A 120 -2.66 7.11 6.60
CA VAL A 120 -3.46 6.36 7.57
C VAL A 120 -2.53 5.79 8.65
N ASP A 121 -2.84 6.12 9.89
CA ASP A 121 -2.17 5.65 11.09
C ASP A 121 -3.16 4.86 11.94
N ILE A 122 -2.75 3.68 12.41
CA ILE A 122 -3.54 2.83 13.30
C ILE A 122 -2.67 2.49 14.49
N ASP A 123 -3.11 2.84 15.70
CA ASP A 123 -2.27 2.78 16.92
C ASP A 123 -1.62 1.41 17.17
N SER A 124 -2.30 0.33 16.77
CA SER A 124 -1.85 -1.05 16.93
C SER A 124 -0.97 -1.57 15.80
N VAL A 125 -0.78 -0.80 14.72
CA VAL A 125 -0.04 -1.23 13.53
C VAL A 125 1.11 -0.26 13.27
N PRO A 126 2.36 -0.65 13.58
CA PRO A 126 3.50 0.21 13.33
C PRO A 126 3.60 0.51 11.83
N ALA A 127 3.83 1.77 11.53
CA ALA A 127 4.04 2.22 10.17
C ALA A 127 5.48 1.85 9.76
N VAL A 128 5.64 0.88 8.87
CA VAL A 128 6.97 0.47 8.37
C VAL A 128 7.41 1.42 7.27
N ALA A 129 8.32 2.34 7.57
CA ALA A 129 8.95 3.17 6.54
C ALA A 129 9.78 2.27 5.59
N ILE A 130 9.26 2.06 4.38
CA ILE A 130 9.98 1.34 3.32
C ILE A 130 10.93 2.32 2.62
N GLY A 131 12.04 2.64 3.27
CA GLY A 131 13.13 3.44 2.69
C GLY A 131 13.37 4.81 3.35
N PRO A 132 14.39 5.56 2.88
CA PRO A 132 14.70 6.89 3.41
C PRO A 132 13.54 7.86 3.14
N GLU A 133 13.27 8.73 4.11
CA GLU A 133 12.37 9.87 3.93
C GLU A 133 12.97 10.81 2.88
N VAL A 134 12.50 10.67 1.64
CA VAL A 134 12.82 11.58 0.55
C VAL A 134 11.79 12.70 0.61
N TYR A 135 12.22 13.93 0.91
CA TYR A 135 11.39 15.12 0.75
C TYR A 135 11.11 15.30 -0.75
N PRO A 136 9.92 14.90 -1.24
CA PRO A 136 9.67 14.93 -2.67
C PRO A 136 9.36 16.35 -3.10
N ALA A 137 9.63 16.66 -4.37
CA ALA A 137 9.00 17.80 -5.02
C ALA A 137 7.47 17.69 -4.88
N PRO A 138 6.73 18.81 -4.75
CA PRO A 138 5.29 18.75 -4.73
C PRO A 138 4.78 18.03 -5.97
N ARG A 139 3.69 17.28 -5.81
CA ARG A 139 2.95 16.71 -6.92
C ARG A 139 1.60 17.37 -7.03
N ARG A 140 1.09 17.43 -8.26
CA ARG A 140 -0.20 17.99 -8.61
C ARG A 140 -1.10 16.88 -9.12
N VAL A 141 -2.34 16.89 -8.65
CA VAL A 141 -3.45 16.25 -9.36
C VAL A 141 -4.27 17.33 -10.08
N THR A 142 -4.58 17.09 -11.35
CA THR A 142 -5.57 17.89 -12.08
C THR A 142 -6.83 17.06 -12.26
N LEU A 143 -7.91 17.51 -11.63
CA LEU A 143 -9.25 16.94 -11.76
C LEU A 143 -9.98 17.64 -12.89
N GLY A 144 -10.60 16.87 -13.78
CA GLY A 144 -11.56 17.43 -14.74
C GLY A 144 -12.79 18.06 -14.05
N PRO A 145 -13.65 18.77 -14.80
CA PRO A 145 -14.96 19.20 -14.31
C PRO A 145 -15.72 18.03 -13.68
N ARG A 146 -16.26 18.22 -12.46
CA ARG A 146 -16.98 17.17 -11.72
C ARG A 146 -16.17 15.89 -11.48
N GLY A 147 -14.84 15.95 -11.58
CA GLY A 147 -13.96 14.80 -11.41
C GLY A 147 -13.65 14.49 -9.95
N GLN A 148 -13.27 13.24 -9.69
CA GLN A 148 -12.82 12.79 -8.38
C GLN A 148 -11.64 11.82 -8.46
N VAL A 149 -10.89 11.75 -7.36
CA VAL A 149 -9.92 10.69 -7.05
C VAL A 149 -10.33 10.02 -5.75
N THR A 150 -10.32 8.70 -5.75
CA THR A 150 -10.61 7.86 -4.59
C THR A 150 -9.36 7.10 -4.18
N TYR A 151 -8.96 7.28 -2.94
CA TYR A 151 -7.87 6.58 -2.26
C TYR A 151 -8.47 5.53 -1.34
N SER A 152 -8.19 4.26 -1.58
CA SER A 152 -8.70 3.15 -0.79
C SER A 152 -7.54 2.47 -0.07
N VAL A 153 -7.68 2.30 1.25
CA VAL A 153 -6.70 1.65 2.11
C VAL A 153 -7.42 0.54 2.88
N VAL A 154 -6.91 -0.67 2.82
CA VAL A 154 -7.34 -1.81 3.62
C VAL A 154 -6.20 -2.18 4.56
N ARG A 155 -6.47 -2.21 5.86
CA ARG A 155 -5.51 -2.60 6.91
C ARG A 155 -6.11 -3.69 7.79
N CYS A 156 -5.24 -4.47 8.41
CA CYS A 156 -5.63 -5.67 9.16
C CYS A 156 -5.20 -5.57 10.63
N PRO A 157 -5.61 -4.53 11.39
CA PRO A 157 -5.25 -4.42 12.79
C PRO A 157 -6.04 -5.41 13.66
N PRO A 158 -5.56 -5.75 14.86
CA PRO A 158 -6.43 -6.25 15.90
C PRO A 158 -7.48 -5.20 16.28
N PHE A 159 -8.68 -5.65 16.66
CA PHE A 159 -9.74 -4.77 17.17
C PHE A 159 -9.80 -4.79 18.71
N PRO A 160 -10.21 -3.68 19.36
CA PRO A 160 -10.63 -2.41 18.77
C PRO A 160 -9.46 -1.62 18.17
N ALA A 161 -9.73 -0.90 17.08
CA ALA A 161 -8.73 -0.14 16.35
C ALA A 161 -9.05 1.36 16.39
N ARG A 162 -8.09 2.17 16.83
CA ARG A 162 -8.13 3.63 16.65
C ARG A 162 -7.40 3.97 15.35
N VAL A 163 -8.11 4.60 14.43
CA VAL A 163 -7.65 4.93 13.09
C VAL A 163 -7.62 6.45 12.96
N ARG A 164 -6.45 7.00 12.67
CA ARG A 164 -6.23 8.41 12.35
C ARG A 164 -5.90 8.54 10.88
N TRP A 165 -6.44 9.54 10.22
CA TRP A 165 -6.16 9.79 8.81
C TRP A 165 -5.87 11.26 8.57
N THR A 166 -5.05 11.52 7.55
CA THR A 166 -4.66 12.87 7.15
C THR A 166 -4.53 12.95 5.65
N PHE A 167 -5.17 13.96 5.06
CA PHE A 167 -4.88 14.45 3.72
C PHE A 167 -3.99 15.69 3.83
N SER A 168 -2.80 15.61 3.22
CA SER A 168 -1.76 16.63 3.34
C SER A 168 -1.58 17.40 2.03
N PRO A 169 -2.26 18.55 1.83
CA PRO A 169 -1.95 19.46 0.74
C PRO A 169 -0.53 20.04 0.92
N TRP A 170 0.09 20.47 -0.17
CA TRP A 170 1.44 21.04 -0.13
C TRP A 170 1.47 22.36 0.63
N SER A 171 0.45 23.19 0.42
CA SER A 171 0.28 24.47 1.10
C SER A 171 -1.14 24.63 1.59
N GLY A 172 -1.31 25.07 2.83
CA GLY A 172 -2.61 25.18 3.48
C GLY A 172 -2.77 24.22 4.66
N GLN A 173 -3.96 24.22 5.26
CA GLN A 173 -4.27 23.36 6.39
C GLN A 173 -4.58 21.93 5.93
N PRO A 174 -4.07 20.88 6.60
CA PRO A 174 -4.42 19.51 6.31
C PRO A 174 -5.89 19.22 6.65
N VAL A 175 -6.47 18.21 5.99
CA VAL A 175 -7.79 17.68 6.34
C VAL A 175 -7.58 16.38 7.09
N GLN A 176 -8.16 16.25 8.28
CA GLN A 176 -7.85 15.15 9.20
C GLN A 176 -9.10 14.62 9.89
N GLY A 177 -9.02 13.38 10.36
CA GLY A 177 -10.06 12.80 11.20
C GLY A 177 -9.57 11.57 11.94
N GLU A 178 -10.41 11.14 12.88
CA GLU A 178 -10.18 9.96 13.71
C GLU A 178 -11.47 9.15 13.81
N ALA A 179 -11.32 7.82 13.82
CA ALA A 179 -12.41 6.89 14.09
C ALA A 179 -11.93 5.78 15.02
N THR A 180 -12.82 5.30 15.90
CA THR A 180 -12.58 4.09 16.68
C THR A 180 -13.54 3.01 16.20
N LEU A 181 -12.99 1.90 15.75
CA LEU A 181 -13.72 0.72 15.31
C LEU A 181 -13.68 -0.35 16.40
N ARG A 182 -14.82 -0.97 16.67
CA ARG A 182 -14.97 -2.04 17.66
C ARG A 182 -15.14 -3.39 16.99
#